data_AF-N1MUM2-F1
#
_entry.id   AF-N1MUM2-F1
#
_cell.length_a   1.000
_cell.length_b   1.000
_cell.length_c   1.000
_cell.angle_alpha   90.00
_cell.angle_beta   90.00
_cell.angle_gamma   90.00
#
_symmetry.space_group_name_H-M   'P 1'
#
loop_
_entity.id
_entity.type
_entity.pdbx_description
1 polymer ?
#
loop_
_entity_poly.entity_id
_entity_poly.type
_entity_poly.pdbx_seq_one_letter_code
_entity_poly.pdbx_strand_id
1 'polypeptide(L)'
;MLPAQICARNERAKAHSSRYNSKRMKVGTGRLRPHRSISAGHNRDDKRMKIGNKSGAVAFAVMFAILREFVMKFVSILLALPLTMAISACATTSTDASAPAAASMAGAKLMAGDGSARGTASVTEAADGLHVLVKAQGLTPGIHAVHVHMTGTCTTPDFASAGGHWNPTGRKHGMNNPAGMHMGDMPNMTVGPDGSGAIEYVIAGGTISGEATPLLDADGAAVVIHAQADDNMSDPAGNAGGRIACGVLAAG
;
A
#
# COMPACT_ATOMS: atom_id res chain seq x y z
N MET A 1 9.15 64.06 -30.43
CA MET A 1 8.92 63.07 -31.51
C MET A 1 8.22 61.88 -30.90
N LEU A 2 7.10 61.47 -31.52
CA LEU A 2 6.10 60.47 -31.12
C LEU A 2 6.65 59.00 -31.29
N PRO A 3 5.91 57.91 -30.98
CA PRO A 3 6.13 57.07 -29.79
C PRO A 3 6.07 55.54 -30.07
N ALA A 4 5.98 54.74 -28.98
CA ALA A 4 5.22 53.49 -28.83
C ALA A 4 5.51 52.26 -29.72
N GLN A 5 6.05 51.21 -29.10
CA GLN A 5 5.86 49.76 -29.38
C GLN A 5 6.78 49.05 -28.38
N ILE A 6 6.32 48.34 -27.35
CA ILE A 6 5.85 46.95 -27.43
C ILE A 6 5.12 46.70 -26.10
N CYS A 7 3.79 46.74 -26.13
CA CYS A 7 2.91 46.23 -25.08
C CYS A 7 1.72 45.60 -25.82
N ALA A 8 1.93 44.41 -26.39
CA ALA A 8 0.91 43.67 -27.12
C ALA A 8 1.36 42.21 -27.33
N ARG A 9 1.03 41.33 -26.38
CA ARG A 9 0.70 39.92 -26.64
C ARG A 9 0.14 39.26 -25.37
N ASN A 10 -0.90 39.88 -24.80
CA ASN A 10 -1.81 39.21 -23.90
C ASN A 10 -3.22 39.43 -24.48
N GLU A 11 -3.74 38.41 -25.15
CA GLU A 11 -5.11 38.21 -25.66
C GLU A 11 -5.09 37.35 -26.94
N ARG A 12 -4.89 36.03 -26.78
CA ARG A 12 -5.18 35.06 -27.86
C ARG A 12 -5.36 33.63 -27.33
N ALA A 13 -6.29 33.42 -26.41
CA ALA A 13 -6.89 32.10 -26.16
C ALA A 13 -8.16 32.19 -25.30
N LYS A 14 -9.07 33.12 -25.60
CA LYS A 14 -10.42 33.14 -25.02
C LYS A 14 -11.46 33.33 -26.13
N ALA A 15 -11.51 32.37 -27.04
CA ALA A 15 -12.54 32.30 -28.09
C ALA A 15 -12.56 30.91 -28.76
N HIS A 16 -12.99 29.87 -28.03
CA HIS A 16 -13.52 28.63 -28.63
C HIS A 16 -14.55 28.01 -27.68
N SER A 17 -15.60 28.77 -27.39
CA SER A 17 -16.82 28.29 -26.74
C SER A 17 -17.99 28.98 -27.42
N SER A 18 -18.43 28.43 -28.55
CA SER A 18 -19.79 28.57 -29.07
C SER A 18 -19.87 27.82 -30.40
N ARG A 19 -20.99 27.13 -30.62
CA ARG A 19 -21.34 26.30 -31.80
C ARG A 19 -20.86 24.85 -31.76
N TYR A 20 -21.49 24.05 -30.90
CA TYR A 20 -22.04 22.80 -31.41
C TYR A 20 -23.54 22.74 -31.18
N ASN A 21 -24.20 22.32 -32.25
CA ASN A 21 -25.56 22.64 -32.63
C ASN A 21 -26.58 21.77 -31.89
N SER A 22 -27.65 22.42 -31.42
CA SER A 22 -28.87 21.81 -30.94
C SER A 22 -29.52 20.96 -32.05
N LYS A 23 -29.46 19.63 -31.94
CA LYS A 23 -30.42 18.75 -32.60
C LYS A 23 -31.30 18.09 -31.55
N ARG A 24 -32.53 18.61 -31.47
CA ARG A 24 -33.71 17.97 -30.85
C ARG A 24 -33.80 16.53 -31.35
N MET A 25 -33.58 15.56 -30.46
CA MET A 25 -34.09 14.21 -30.65
C MET A 25 -35.56 14.19 -30.23
N LYS A 26 -36.42 13.81 -31.19
CA LYS A 26 -37.84 13.54 -30.97
C LYS A 26 -37.98 12.37 -30.00
N VAL A 27 -38.70 12.59 -28.91
CA VAL A 27 -39.18 11.55 -27.99
C VAL A 27 -40.25 10.75 -28.73
N GLY A 28 -39.90 9.53 -29.14
CA GLY A 28 -40.84 8.55 -29.67
C GLY A 28 -41.57 7.85 -28.53
N THR A 29 -42.88 8.07 -28.42
CA THR A 29 -43.79 7.37 -27.52
C THR A 29 -44.04 5.95 -28.04
N GLY A 30 -43.13 5.04 -27.72
CA GLY A 30 -43.29 3.60 -27.96
C GLY A 30 -44.08 2.93 -26.84
N ARG A 31 -45.26 2.39 -27.19
CA ARG A 31 -46.14 1.56 -26.34
C ARG A 31 -45.37 0.48 -25.57
N LEU A 32 -45.47 0.53 -24.24
CA LEU A 32 -45.15 -0.57 -23.34
C LEU A 32 -46.09 -1.76 -23.64
N ARG A 33 -45.53 -2.91 -24.01
CA ARG A 33 -46.23 -4.20 -24.00
C ARG A 33 -45.96 -4.88 -22.64
N PRO A 34 -47.00 -5.38 -21.94
CA PRO A 34 -46.79 -6.10 -20.69
C PRO A 34 -46.28 -7.51 -20.99
N HIS A 35 -45.05 -7.82 -20.59
CA HIS A 35 -44.58 -9.20 -20.54
C HIS A 35 -45.16 -9.90 -19.31
N ARG A 36 -45.79 -11.04 -19.58
CA ARG A 36 -46.42 -11.97 -18.64
C ARG A 36 -45.51 -12.30 -17.46
N SER A 37 -46.08 -12.26 -16.26
CA SER A 37 -45.59 -12.97 -15.09
C SER A 37 -45.67 -14.48 -15.33
N ILE A 38 -44.54 -15.16 -15.19
CA ILE A 38 -44.51 -16.60 -14.96
C ILE A 38 -44.06 -16.78 -13.52
N SER A 39 -45.05 -17.10 -12.68
CA SER A 39 -44.86 -17.63 -11.33
C SER A 39 -44.38 -19.08 -11.47
N ALA A 40 -43.17 -19.36 -11.00
CA ALA A 40 -42.71 -20.72 -10.74
C ALA A 40 -42.24 -20.76 -9.28
N GLY A 41 -43.13 -21.25 -8.42
CA GLY A 41 -42.85 -21.48 -7.01
C GLY A 41 -41.76 -22.53 -6.83
N HIS A 42 -40.71 -22.16 -6.10
CA HIS A 42 -39.79 -23.12 -5.51
C HIS A 42 -40.12 -23.25 -4.03
N ASN A 43 -40.48 -24.48 -3.67
CA ASN A 43 -40.88 -24.95 -2.36
C ASN A 43 -39.62 -25.45 -1.63
N ARG A 44 -39.41 -24.96 -0.40
CA ARG A 44 -38.68 -25.56 0.75
C ARG A 44 -37.21 -25.95 0.57
N ASP A 45 -36.36 -25.42 1.44
CA ASP A 45 -35.80 -26.22 2.56
C ASP A 45 -34.98 -25.31 3.51
N ASP A 46 -35.64 -24.78 4.54
CA ASP A 46 -34.98 -24.12 5.68
C ASP A 46 -34.35 -25.18 6.59
N LYS A 47 -33.11 -25.59 6.29
CA LYS A 47 -32.27 -26.28 7.27
C LYS A 47 -31.57 -25.27 8.17
N ARG A 48 -32.28 -24.90 9.23
CA ARG A 48 -31.75 -24.17 10.39
C ARG A 48 -30.67 -25.01 11.09
N MET A 49 -29.40 -24.80 10.72
CA MET A 49 -28.25 -25.42 11.36
C MET A 49 -27.99 -24.74 12.71
N LYS A 50 -28.37 -25.41 13.81
CA LYS A 50 -27.99 -25.01 15.17
C LYS A 50 -26.52 -25.37 15.39
N ILE A 51 -25.64 -24.38 15.35
CA ILE A 51 -24.24 -24.52 15.77
C ILE A 51 -24.22 -24.44 17.30
N GLY A 52 -23.98 -25.57 17.95
CA GLY A 52 -23.80 -25.67 19.40
C GLY A 52 -22.41 -25.22 19.81
N ASN A 53 -22.32 -24.11 20.54
CA ASN A 53 -21.10 -23.65 21.19
C ASN A 53 -20.86 -24.48 22.47
N LYS A 54 -19.92 -25.42 22.46
CA LYS A 54 -19.58 -26.28 23.63
C LYS A 54 -18.08 -26.45 23.88
N SER A 55 -17.21 -25.55 23.42
CA SER A 55 -15.75 -25.75 23.54
C SER A 55 -15.01 -24.78 24.46
N GLY A 56 -15.70 -23.85 25.13
CA GLY A 56 -15.04 -22.80 25.94
C GLY A 56 -14.61 -23.18 27.36
N ALA A 57 -15.10 -24.30 27.92
CA ALA A 57 -14.90 -24.59 29.35
C ALA A 57 -13.69 -25.49 29.66
N VAL A 58 -13.16 -26.22 28.68
CA VAL A 58 -12.07 -27.20 28.92
C VAL A 58 -10.69 -26.55 28.80
N ALA A 59 -10.54 -25.49 27.99
CA ALA A 59 -9.26 -24.80 27.79
C ALA A 59 -8.79 -24.00 29.02
N PHE A 60 -9.70 -23.51 29.86
CA PHE A 60 -9.36 -22.72 31.05
C PHE A 60 -8.80 -23.57 32.21
N ALA A 61 -9.17 -24.85 32.29
CA ALA A 61 -8.73 -25.74 33.37
C ALA A 61 -7.29 -26.25 33.18
N VAL A 62 -6.82 -26.39 31.93
CA VAL A 62 -5.47 -26.90 31.63
C VAL A 62 -4.40 -25.81 31.86
N MET A 63 -4.73 -24.54 31.68
CA MET A 63 -3.80 -23.42 31.86
C MET A 63 -3.43 -23.16 33.35
N PHE A 64 -4.34 -23.44 34.28
CA PHE A 64 -4.10 -23.25 35.72
C PHE A 64 -3.26 -24.37 36.36
N ALA A 65 -3.22 -25.56 35.76
CA ALA A 65 -2.43 -26.68 36.27
C ALA A 65 -0.94 -26.55 35.94
N ILE A 66 -0.59 -25.97 34.78
CA ILE A 66 0.82 -25.81 34.35
C ILE A 66 1.51 -24.67 35.13
N LEU A 67 0.76 -23.67 35.61
CA LEU A 67 1.32 -22.55 36.37
C LEU A 67 1.72 -22.92 37.81
N ARG A 68 1.12 -23.95 38.42
CA ARG A 68 1.47 -24.39 39.80
C ARG A 68 2.73 -25.26 39.88
N GLU A 69 3.09 -25.96 38.80
CA GLU A 69 4.32 -26.77 38.70
C GLU A 69 5.57 -25.90 38.49
N PHE A 70 5.44 -24.75 37.82
CA PHE A 70 6.55 -23.84 37.57
C PHE A 70 6.95 -23.02 38.81
N VAL A 71 5.99 -22.54 39.61
CA VAL A 71 6.29 -21.66 40.76
C VAL A 71 7.03 -22.41 41.89
N MET A 72 6.80 -23.72 42.07
CA MET A 72 7.45 -24.48 43.15
C MET A 72 8.87 -24.98 42.84
N LYS A 73 9.28 -25.08 41.56
CA LYS A 73 10.64 -25.52 41.19
C LYS A 73 11.69 -24.41 41.20
N PHE A 74 11.28 -23.14 41.20
CA PHE A 74 12.21 -22.00 41.20
C PHE A 74 12.54 -21.43 42.59
N VAL A 75 11.86 -21.86 43.66
CA VAL A 75 12.08 -21.34 45.03
C VAL A 75 13.18 -22.10 45.79
N SER A 76 13.64 -23.26 45.31
CA SER A 76 14.58 -24.12 46.04
C SER A 76 16.06 -24.00 45.65
N ILE A 77 16.44 -23.00 44.84
CA ILE A 77 17.85 -22.76 44.46
C ILE A 77 18.33 -21.48 45.14
N LEU A 78 18.39 -21.50 46.47
CA LEU A 78 18.84 -20.36 47.27
C LEU A 78 19.51 -20.85 48.56
N LEU A 79 20.54 -21.70 48.44
CA LEU A 79 21.46 -22.02 49.54
C LEU A 79 22.65 -22.88 49.06
N ALA A 80 23.69 -22.23 48.53
CA ALA A 80 25.07 -22.72 48.59
C ALA A 80 26.02 -21.66 48.00
N LEU A 81 26.66 -20.89 48.86
CA LEU A 81 27.77 -20.01 48.53
C LEU A 81 29.02 -20.55 49.23
N PRO A 82 30.11 -20.86 48.51
CA PRO A 82 31.44 -20.70 49.06
C PRO A 82 32.15 -19.53 48.38
N LEU A 83 32.59 -18.62 49.24
CA LEU A 83 33.53 -17.54 48.99
C LEU A 83 34.90 -18.13 48.65
N THR A 84 35.37 -17.94 47.41
CA THR A 84 36.79 -18.04 47.07
C THR A 84 37.16 -16.89 46.14
N MET A 85 37.87 -15.91 46.70
CA MET A 85 38.63 -14.92 45.94
C MET A 85 39.85 -15.59 45.30
N ALA A 86 39.99 -15.47 43.98
CA ALA A 86 41.26 -15.60 43.29
C ALA A 86 41.31 -14.55 42.16
N ILE A 87 42.28 -13.65 42.28
CA ILE A 87 42.56 -12.54 41.36
C ILE A 87 43.27 -13.14 40.15
N SER A 88 42.69 -13.04 38.96
CA SER A 88 43.41 -13.24 37.70
C SER A 88 42.91 -12.23 36.69
N ALA A 89 43.70 -11.17 36.50
CA ALA A 89 43.54 -10.20 35.44
C ALA A 89 43.85 -10.87 34.08
N CYS A 90 42.81 -11.31 33.39
CA CYS A 90 42.86 -11.50 31.95
C CYS A 90 42.12 -10.33 31.31
N ALA A 91 42.81 -9.63 30.41
CA ALA A 91 42.28 -8.55 29.61
C ALA A 91 40.99 -8.99 28.90
N THR A 92 39.85 -8.48 29.36
CA THR A 92 38.61 -8.51 28.61
C THR A 92 38.78 -7.57 27.44
N THR A 93 39.07 -8.12 26.27
CA THR A 93 38.73 -7.48 25.01
C THR A 93 37.23 -7.24 25.05
N SER A 94 36.83 -5.98 25.18
CA SER A 94 35.48 -5.52 24.89
C SER A 94 35.21 -5.87 23.43
N THR A 95 34.67 -7.05 23.17
CA THR A 95 33.90 -7.27 21.97
C THR A 95 32.64 -6.44 22.16
N ASP A 96 32.66 -5.23 21.62
CA ASP A 96 31.45 -4.51 21.26
C ASP A 96 30.65 -5.46 20.35
N ALA A 97 29.83 -6.30 20.95
CA ALA A 97 28.71 -6.91 20.28
C ALA A 97 27.76 -5.74 20.00
N SER A 98 28.03 -5.00 18.93
CA SER A 98 27.08 -4.07 18.35
C SER A 98 25.78 -4.84 18.21
N ALA A 99 24.77 -4.48 19.01
CA ALA A 99 23.41 -4.93 18.76
C ALA A 99 23.13 -4.68 17.27
N PRO A 100 22.55 -5.64 16.53
CA PRO A 100 22.27 -5.45 15.12
C PRO A 100 21.51 -4.13 14.99
N ALA A 101 22.06 -3.20 14.22
CA ALA A 101 21.41 -1.92 13.95
C ALA A 101 19.99 -2.24 13.48
N ALA A 102 18.98 -1.65 14.13
CA ALA A 102 17.60 -1.84 13.72
C ALA A 102 17.49 -1.46 12.23
N ALA A 103 16.87 -2.34 11.42
CA ALA A 103 16.68 -2.08 10.00
C ALA A 103 15.92 -0.77 9.83
N SER A 104 16.39 0.09 8.91
CA SER A 104 15.70 1.33 8.56
C SER A 104 14.30 0.99 8.03
N MET A 105 13.29 1.75 8.43
CA MET A 105 11.91 1.52 7.99
C MET A 105 11.18 2.82 7.65
N ALA A 106 10.19 2.72 6.77
CA ALA A 106 9.22 3.76 6.49
C ALA A 106 7.81 3.17 6.44
N GLY A 107 6.81 3.95 6.82
CA GLY A 107 5.41 3.51 6.84
C GLY A 107 4.45 4.56 6.31
N ALA A 108 3.31 4.10 5.81
CA ALA A 108 2.22 4.96 5.34
C ALA A 108 0.85 4.39 5.72
N LYS A 109 -0.10 5.27 6.05
CA LYS A 109 -1.53 4.96 6.04
C LYS A 109 -2.08 5.34 4.67
N LEU A 110 -2.79 4.42 4.03
CA LEU A 110 -3.40 4.65 2.72
C LEU A 110 -4.81 5.23 2.91
N MET A 111 -5.15 6.24 2.11
CA MET A 111 -6.47 6.87 2.11
C MET A 111 -7.00 7.03 0.69
N ALA A 112 -8.32 6.96 0.54
CA ALA A 112 -9.02 7.30 -0.71
C ALA A 112 -9.23 8.82 -0.83
N GLY A 113 -9.70 9.26 -2.00
CA GLY A 113 -9.92 10.68 -2.29
C GLY A 113 -10.94 11.37 -1.38
N ASP A 114 -11.78 10.60 -0.66
CA ASP A 114 -12.71 11.08 0.36
C ASP A 114 -12.12 11.05 1.79
N GLY A 115 -10.85 10.66 1.94
CA GLY A 115 -10.15 10.51 3.21
C GLY A 115 -10.42 9.18 3.93
N SER A 116 -11.27 8.31 3.40
CA SER A 116 -11.54 7.00 4.02
C SER A 116 -10.30 6.10 3.97
N ALA A 117 -10.08 5.32 5.03
CA ALA A 117 -8.91 4.45 5.15
C ALA A 117 -8.95 3.31 4.12
N ARG A 118 -7.85 3.12 3.40
CA ARG A 118 -7.65 2.07 2.38
C ARG A 118 -6.53 1.09 2.70
N GLY A 119 -5.95 1.17 3.90
CA GLY A 119 -4.98 0.21 4.41
C GLY A 119 -3.66 0.84 4.78
N THR A 120 -2.56 0.12 4.57
CA THR A 120 -1.21 0.50 5.01
C THR A 120 -0.15 0.07 4.02
N ALA A 121 0.95 0.81 3.96
CA ALA A 121 2.19 0.37 3.33
C ALA A 121 3.35 0.46 4.33
N SER A 122 4.30 -0.46 4.22
CA SER A 122 5.57 -0.42 4.96
C SER A 122 6.71 -0.75 4.02
N VAL A 123 7.83 -0.07 4.21
CA VAL A 123 9.09 -0.31 3.51
C VAL A 123 10.15 -0.61 4.56
N THR A 124 10.83 -1.74 4.43
CA THR A 124 11.97 -2.10 5.28
C THR A 124 13.21 -2.21 4.42
N GLU A 125 14.28 -1.53 4.81
CA GLU A 125 15.56 -1.64 4.14
C GLU A 125 16.29 -2.90 4.61
N ALA A 126 16.74 -3.72 3.64
CA ALA A 126 17.51 -4.92 3.86
C ALA A 126 18.69 -5.00 2.88
N ALA A 127 19.53 -6.02 3.03
CA ALA A 127 20.75 -6.16 2.23
C ALA A 127 20.50 -6.30 0.71
N ASP A 128 19.34 -6.80 0.31
CA ASP A 128 18.92 -6.99 -1.09
C ASP A 128 18.04 -5.84 -1.63
N GLY A 129 17.76 -4.81 -0.82
CA GLY A 129 17.04 -3.60 -1.22
C GLY A 129 15.86 -3.28 -0.31
N LEU A 130 14.83 -2.67 -0.89
CA LEU A 130 13.65 -2.22 -0.16
C LEU A 130 12.53 -3.25 -0.23
N HIS A 131 12.17 -3.82 0.92
CA HIS A 131 11.04 -4.73 1.06
C HIS A 131 9.78 -3.92 1.27
N VAL A 132 8.93 -3.86 0.25
CA VAL A 132 7.68 -3.11 0.25
C VAL A 132 6.53 -4.07 0.49
N LEU A 133 5.79 -3.85 1.58
CA LEU A 133 4.55 -4.56 1.90
C LEU A 133 3.38 -3.58 1.86
N VAL A 134 2.39 -3.89 1.04
CA VAL A 134 1.14 -3.12 0.93
C VAL A 134 -0.02 -4.01 1.31
N LYS A 135 -0.85 -3.54 2.23
CA LYS A 135 -2.11 -4.18 2.63
C LYS A 135 -3.23 -3.21 2.38
N ALA A 136 -4.18 -3.60 1.53
CA ALA A 136 -5.30 -2.78 1.14
C ALA A 136 -6.62 -3.33 1.68
N GLN A 137 -7.59 -2.43 1.87
CA GLN A 137 -8.94 -2.76 2.31
C GLN A 137 -9.98 -1.83 1.69
N GLY A 138 -11.22 -2.30 1.60
CA GLY A 138 -12.34 -1.52 1.08
C GLY A 138 -12.17 -1.13 -0.39
N LEU A 139 -11.42 -1.92 -1.16
CA LEU A 139 -11.28 -1.78 -2.60
C LEU A 139 -12.31 -2.63 -3.34
N THR A 140 -12.52 -2.34 -4.62
CA THR A 140 -13.29 -3.23 -5.49
C THR A 140 -12.57 -4.56 -5.69
N PRO A 141 -13.25 -5.71 -5.72
CA PRO A 141 -12.62 -6.97 -6.07
C PRO A 141 -12.02 -6.91 -7.49
N GLY A 142 -10.81 -7.42 -7.67
CA GLY A 142 -10.12 -7.36 -8.95
C GLY A 142 -8.60 -7.18 -8.83
N ILE A 143 -7.98 -6.83 -9.96
CA ILE A 143 -6.54 -6.59 -10.06
C ILE A 143 -6.28 -5.08 -10.05
N HIS A 144 -5.36 -4.64 -9.20
CA HIS A 144 -5.01 -3.24 -9.01
C HIS A 144 -3.50 -3.05 -9.11
N ALA A 145 -3.05 -2.07 -9.89
CA ALA A 145 -1.66 -1.66 -9.88
C ALA A 145 -1.30 -0.99 -8.57
N VAL A 146 -0.06 -1.20 -8.12
CA VAL A 146 0.51 -0.55 -6.95
C VAL A 146 1.87 -0.03 -7.37
N HIS A 147 2.13 1.25 -7.12
CA HIS A 147 3.41 1.88 -7.47
C HIS A 147 3.93 2.71 -6.31
N VAL A 148 5.26 2.81 -6.25
CA VAL A 148 5.93 3.84 -5.45
C VAL A 148 6.09 5.08 -6.31
N HIS A 149 5.59 6.20 -5.82
CA HIS A 149 5.59 7.50 -6.46
C HIS A 149 6.65 8.42 -5.87
N MET A 150 7.19 9.30 -6.71
CA MET A 150 8.39 10.10 -6.44
C MET A 150 8.20 11.29 -5.50
N THR A 151 6.98 11.56 -5.04
CA THR A 151 6.71 12.72 -4.17
C THR A 151 5.85 12.30 -2.99
N GLY A 152 6.28 12.67 -1.79
CA GLY A 152 5.61 12.41 -0.52
C GLY A 152 4.38 13.28 -0.28
N THR A 153 3.47 13.39 -1.25
CA THR A 153 2.24 14.19 -1.13
C THR A 153 1.02 13.49 -1.72
N CYS A 154 -0.06 13.37 -0.94
CA CYS A 154 -1.32 12.74 -1.32
C CYS A 154 -2.52 13.72 -1.26
N THR A 155 -2.51 14.76 -2.09
CA THR A 155 -3.62 15.72 -2.19
C THR A 155 -4.83 15.08 -2.87
N THR A 156 -5.98 15.13 -2.20
CA THR A 156 -7.24 14.59 -2.70
C THR A 156 -7.88 15.49 -3.77
N PRO A 157 -8.76 14.94 -4.64
CA PRO A 157 -9.21 13.54 -4.65
C PRO A 157 -8.44 12.64 -5.61
N ASP A 158 -7.62 13.19 -6.52
CA ASP A 158 -7.00 12.46 -7.62
C ASP A 158 -5.54 12.04 -7.36
N PHE A 159 -4.94 12.54 -6.27
CA PHE A 159 -3.56 12.25 -5.86
C PHE A 159 -2.51 12.58 -6.91
N ALA A 160 -2.79 13.49 -7.85
CA ALA A 160 -1.82 13.91 -8.86
C ALA A 160 -0.53 14.49 -8.25
N SER A 161 -0.64 15.05 -7.04
CA SER A 161 0.47 15.60 -6.25
C SER A 161 1.58 14.60 -5.91
N ALA A 162 1.32 13.30 -5.96
CA ALA A 162 2.35 12.28 -5.71
C ALA A 162 3.39 12.21 -6.85
N GLY A 163 3.16 12.93 -7.96
CA GLY A 163 4.07 12.94 -9.10
C GLY A 163 4.02 11.64 -9.92
N GLY A 164 5.08 11.36 -10.68
CA GLY A 164 5.25 10.12 -11.44
C GLY A 164 5.69 8.96 -10.55
N HIS A 165 6.01 7.83 -11.17
CA HIS A 165 6.62 6.71 -10.46
C HIS A 165 8.04 7.11 -10.04
N TRP A 166 8.50 6.57 -8.91
CA TRP A 166 9.88 6.72 -8.48
C TRP A 166 10.83 6.10 -9.51
N ASN A 167 11.65 6.92 -10.15
CA ASN A 167 12.49 6.52 -11.28
C ASN A 167 13.86 7.23 -11.29
N PRO A 168 14.71 6.96 -10.30
CA PRO A 168 16.04 7.57 -10.22
C PRO A 168 16.98 7.11 -11.34
N THR A 169 16.64 6.04 -12.06
CA THR A 169 17.45 5.48 -13.17
C THR A 169 17.03 5.96 -14.55
N GLY A 170 15.96 6.75 -14.67
CA GLY A 170 15.49 7.31 -15.94
C GLY A 170 15.02 6.28 -16.97
N ARG A 171 14.61 5.08 -16.52
CA ARG A 171 14.09 4.01 -17.39
C ARG A 171 12.67 4.31 -17.86
N LYS A 172 12.17 3.50 -18.80
CA LYS A 172 10.74 3.50 -19.17
C LYS A 172 9.92 2.69 -18.17
N HIS A 173 8.60 2.82 -18.25
CA HIS A 173 7.70 2.04 -17.42
C HIS A 173 7.60 0.58 -17.90
N GLY A 174 7.41 -0.33 -16.95
CA GLY A 174 6.88 -1.66 -17.17
C GLY A 174 7.93 -2.77 -17.17
N MET A 175 7.68 -3.84 -16.42
CA MET A 175 8.56 -5.01 -16.30
C MET A 175 8.75 -5.75 -17.64
N ASN A 176 7.76 -5.68 -18.52
CA ASN A 176 7.81 -6.33 -19.83
C ASN A 176 8.37 -5.40 -20.91
N ASN A 177 8.62 -4.13 -20.60
CA ASN A 177 9.21 -3.18 -21.53
C ASN A 177 10.74 -3.37 -21.57
N PRO A 178 11.36 -3.65 -22.74
CA PRO A 178 12.81 -3.82 -22.84
C PRO A 178 13.62 -2.58 -22.41
N ALA A 179 13.03 -1.39 -22.46
CA ALA A 179 13.64 -0.14 -21.98
C ALA A 179 13.26 0.18 -20.52
N GLY A 180 12.45 -0.67 -19.89
CA GLY A 180 12.00 -0.54 -18.51
C GLY A 180 12.88 -1.24 -17.49
N MET A 181 12.49 -1.29 -16.21
CA MET A 181 11.29 -0.69 -15.58
C MET A 181 11.67 0.54 -14.74
N HIS A 182 10.68 1.34 -14.31
CA HIS A 182 10.91 2.31 -13.23
C HIS A 182 11.19 1.54 -11.92
N MET A 183 11.97 2.11 -11.00
CA MET A 183 12.22 1.42 -9.71
C MET A 183 10.97 1.32 -8.84
N GLY A 184 10.04 2.27 -8.97
CA GLY A 184 8.75 2.26 -8.28
C GLY A 184 7.67 1.40 -8.94
N ASP A 185 7.94 0.78 -10.09
CA ASP A 185 7.01 -0.19 -10.70
C ASP A 185 7.00 -1.47 -9.81
N MET A 186 5.82 -2.04 -9.56
CA MET A 186 5.65 -3.26 -8.77
C MET A 186 4.66 -4.20 -9.48
N PRO A 187 4.63 -5.51 -9.16
CA PRO A 187 3.61 -6.38 -9.71
C PRO A 187 2.21 -5.92 -9.29
N ASN A 188 1.19 -6.38 -10.01
CA ASN A 188 -0.19 -6.10 -9.64
C ASN A 188 -0.60 -6.79 -8.34
N MET A 189 -1.41 -6.11 -7.53
CA MET A 189 -2.07 -6.65 -6.35
C MET A 189 -3.44 -7.24 -6.71
N THR A 190 -3.76 -8.41 -6.16
CA THR A 190 -5.11 -9.00 -6.26
C THR A 190 -5.93 -8.65 -5.03
N VAL A 191 -7.14 -8.14 -5.24
CA VAL A 191 -8.14 -7.82 -4.20
C VAL A 191 -9.28 -8.84 -4.26
N GLY A 192 -9.57 -9.45 -3.13
CA GLY A 192 -10.60 -10.46 -2.97
C GLY A 192 -12.03 -9.89 -2.90
N PRO A 193 -13.06 -10.77 -2.86
CA PRO A 193 -14.46 -10.37 -2.77
C PRO A 193 -14.85 -9.55 -1.53
N ASP A 194 -14.06 -9.65 -0.46
CA ASP A 194 -14.22 -8.88 0.78
C ASP A 194 -13.61 -7.46 0.69
N GLY A 195 -12.99 -7.12 -0.45
CA GLY A 195 -12.33 -5.84 -0.69
C GLY A 195 -10.94 -5.73 -0.07
N SER A 196 -10.37 -6.84 0.41
CA SER A 196 -9.02 -6.90 0.98
C SER A 196 -8.01 -7.42 -0.05
N GLY A 197 -6.79 -6.89 -0.02
CA GLY A 197 -5.69 -7.36 -0.85
C GLY A 197 -4.34 -7.11 -0.19
N ALA A 198 -3.31 -7.85 -0.58
CA ALA A 198 -1.95 -7.61 -0.13
C ALA A 198 -0.94 -7.95 -1.23
N ILE A 199 0.18 -7.24 -1.22
CA ILE A 199 1.34 -7.52 -2.07
C ILE A 199 2.63 -7.23 -1.29
N GLU A 200 3.63 -8.07 -1.53
CA GLU A 200 4.99 -7.89 -1.05
C GLU A 200 5.94 -7.94 -2.25
N TYR A 201 6.90 -7.02 -2.30
CA TYR A 201 7.86 -6.92 -3.39
C TYR A 201 9.19 -6.33 -2.91
N VAL A 202 10.29 -6.81 -3.48
CA VAL A 202 11.64 -6.29 -3.19
C VAL A 202 12.07 -5.39 -4.34
N ILE A 203 12.31 -4.12 -4.05
CA ILE A 203 12.93 -3.18 -4.98
C ILE A 203 14.44 -3.20 -4.77
N ALA A 204 15.14 -3.90 -5.67
CA ALA A 204 16.58 -4.03 -5.60
C ALA A 204 17.31 -2.69 -5.78
N GLY A 205 18.36 -2.46 -4.98
CA GLY A 205 19.25 -1.31 -5.13
C GLY A 205 18.74 0.02 -4.57
N GLY A 206 17.51 0.07 -4.05
CA GLY A 206 17.01 1.23 -3.32
C GLY A 206 17.46 1.24 -1.85
N THR A 207 17.58 2.43 -1.28
CA THR A 207 17.75 2.64 0.18
C THR A 207 16.64 3.54 0.70
N ILE A 208 16.34 3.54 1.99
CA ILE A 208 15.35 4.45 2.56
C ILE A 208 15.89 5.88 2.53
N SER A 209 17.17 6.06 2.88
CA SER A 209 17.86 7.35 2.89
C SER A 209 19.33 7.18 2.48
N GLY A 210 20.09 8.28 2.42
CA GLY A 210 21.51 8.28 2.06
C GLY A 210 21.79 8.58 0.58
N GLU A 211 23.04 8.37 0.16
CA GLU A 211 23.57 8.97 -1.08
C GLU A 211 23.41 8.10 -2.35
N ALA A 212 23.03 6.83 -2.21
CA ALA A 212 23.02 5.91 -3.35
C ALA A 212 21.77 6.06 -4.23
N THR A 213 20.62 5.62 -3.71
CA THR A 213 19.32 5.70 -4.41
C THR A 213 18.22 5.82 -3.34
N PRO A 214 18.18 6.97 -2.63
CA PRO A 214 17.27 7.16 -1.51
C PRO A 214 15.83 7.24 -2.00
N LEU A 215 14.96 6.47 -1.35
CA LEU A 215 13.51 6.55 -1.53
C LEU A 215 12.94 7.80 -0.86
N LEU A 216 13.41 8.14 0.34
CA LEU A 216 13.01 9.34 1.08
C LEU A 216 14.05 10.44 0.88
N ASP A 217 14.15 10.94 -0.36
CA ASP A 217 14.92 12.13 -0.68
C ASP A 217 14.18 13.41 -0.24
N ALA A 218 14.58 14.58 -0.77
CA ALA A 218 13.98 15.86 -0.42
C ALA A 218 12.49 15.98 -0.80
N ASP A 219 12.04 15.26 -1.84
CA ASP A 219 10.65 15.25 -2.29
C ASP A 219 9.83 14.18 -1.52
N GLY A 220 10.52 13.22 -0.91
CA GLY A 220 9.93 12.07 -0.21
C GLY A 220 9.28 11.10 -1.19
N ALA A 221 8.45 10.19 -0.67
CA ALA A 221 7.76 9.21 -1.51
C ALA A 221 6.36 8.88 -1.01
N ALA A 222 5.53 8.34 -1.90
CA ALA A 222 4.20 7.86 -1.57
C ALA A 222 3.94 6.50 -2.24
N VAL A 223 3.11 5.66 -1.62
CA VAL A 223 2.56 4.47 -2.26
C VAL A 223 1.18 4.81 -2.81
N VAL A 224 0.95 4.45 -4.07
CA VAL A 224 -0.33 4.68 -4.76
C VAL A 224 -0.90 3.36 -5.24
N ILE A 225 -2.19 3.17 -5.03
CA ILE A 225 -2.98 2.07 -5.61
C ILE A 225 -3.85 2.66 -6.71
N HIS A 226 -3.86 2.03 -7.88
CA HIS A 226 -4.64 2.45 -9.04
C HIS A 226 -5.95 1.67 -9.22
N ALA A 227 -6.84 2.22 -10.03
CA ALA A 227 -8.18 1.68 -10.29
C ALA A 227 -8.16 0.37 -11.07
N GLN A 228 -7.14 0.13 -11.90
CA GLN A 228 -7.04 -1.00 -12.81
C GLN A 228 -5.67 -1.67 -12.70
N ALA A 229 -5.53 -2.82 -13.37
CA ALA A 229 -4.28 -3.51 -13.52
C ALA A 229 -3.28 -2.70 -14.37
N ASP A 230 -2.01 -2.82 -14.03
CA ASP A 230 -0.88 -2.44 -14.86
C ASP A 230 -0.66 -3.48 -15.97
N ASP A 231 -0.58 -3.04 -17.23
CA ASP A 231 -0.23 -3.87 -18.39
C ASP A 231 1.26 -4.23 -18.49
N ASN A 232 2.08 -3.67 -17.60
CA ASN A 232 3.53 -3.83 -17.43
C ASN A 232 4.34 -3.44 -18.67
N MET A 233 3.84 -2.56 -19.52
CA MET A 233 4.47 -2.20 -20.79
C MET A 233 4.32 -0.72 -21.15
N SER A 234 3.12 -0.17 -21.01
CA SER A 234 2.77 1.12 -21.60
C SER A 234 3.32 2.30 -20.80
N ASP A 235 4.13 3.14 -21.42
CA ASP A 235 4.54 4.42 -20.82
C ASP A 235 3.33 5.37 -20.64
N PRO A 236 3.30 6.17 -19.56
CA PRO A 236 4.28 6.24 -18.46
C PRO A 236 3.91 5.39 -17.23
N ALA A 237 2.76 4.70 -17.23
CA ALA A 237 2.17 4.13 -16.01
C ALA A 237 1.22 2.94 -16.27
N GLY A 238 1.44 2.20 -17.35
CA GLY A 238 0.87 0.85 -17.49
C GLY A 238 -0.61 0.80 -17.78
N ASN A 239 -1.21 1.91 -18.22
CA ASN A 239 -2.66 2.06 -18.39
C ASN A 239 -3.47 1.69 -17.12
N ALA A 240 -2.90 1.86 -15.93
CA ALA A 240 -3.52 1.46 -14.67
C ALA A 240 -4.75 2.29 -14.24
N GLY A 241 -5.09 3.33 -15.00
CA GLY A 241 -6.22 4.22 -14.69
C GLY A 241 -5.96 5.14 -13.50
N GLY A 242 -7.05 5.65 -12.90
CA GLY A 242 -6.98 6.65 -11.83
C GLY A 242 -6.36 6.14 -10.53
N ARG A 243 -5.85 7.07 -9.70
CA ARG A 243 -5.28 6.77 -8.37
C ARG A 243 -6.41 6.70 -7.36
N ILE A 244 -6.61 5.54 -6.72
CA ILE A 244 -7.76 5.29 -5.83
C ILE A 244 -7.38 5.24 -4.35
N ALA A 245 -6.10 5.05 -4.04
CA ALA A 245 -5.57 5.21 -2.70
C ALA A 245 -4.15 5.76 -2.75
N CYS A 246 -3.78 6.58 -1.78
CA CYS A 246 -2.44 7.14 -1.65
C CYS A 246 -2.03 7.18 -0.17
N GLY A 247 -0.76 6.95 0.13
CA GLY A 247 -0.19 7.17 1.46
C GLY A 247 1.25 7.65 1.38
N VAL A 248 1.54 8.73 2.09
CA VAL A 248 2.88 9.31 2.20
C VAL A 248 3.74 8.41 3.08
N LEU A 249 4.90 8.00 2.58
CA LEU A 249 5.88 7.25 3.34
C LEU A 249 6.64 8.19 4.26
N ALA A 250 6.67 7.87 5.54
CA ALA A 250 7.46 8.57 6.54
C ALA A 250 8.38 7.59 7.26
N ALA A 251 9.62 8.00 7.54
CA ALA A 251 10.56 7.21 8.32
C ALA A 251 9.97 6.84 9.70
N GLY A 252 10.19 5.60 10.12
CA GLY A 252 9.74 5.03 11.39
C GLY A 252 10.76 5.10 12.51
#